data_AF-A0A4Y2B4H5-F1
#
_entry.id   AF-A0A4Y2B4H5-F1
#
_cell.length_a   1.000
_cell.length_b   1.000
_cell.length_c   1.000
_cell.angle_alpha   90.00
_cell.angle_beta   90.00
_cell.angle_gamma   90.00
#
_symmetry.space_group_name_H-M   'P 1'
#
loop_
_entity.id
_entity.type
_entity.pdbx_description
1 polymer ?
#
loop_
_entity_poly.entity_id
_entity_poly.type
_entity_poly.pdbx_seq_one_letter_code
_entity_poly.pdbx_strand_id
1 'polypeptide(L)'
;MEDEINMHVFNWMSGSHRSYIERDLSRELRLLPSGKETLSQGLFGGNQTPEAEHYRYTINVERIDRKFSCQVSVLDQPKICTTLPRVRDKHLLAEI
;
A
#
# COMPACT_ATOMS: atom_id res chain seq x y z
N MET A 1 -12.47 19.65 13.85
CA MET A 1 -12.48 18.21 14.15
C MET A 1 -11.48 17.66 13.16
N GLU A 2 -10.29 17.39 13.66
CA GLU A 2 -9.05 17.32 12.87
C GLU A 2 -9.18 16.27 11.78
N ASP A 3 -8.98 16.71 10.54
CA ASP A 3 -8.87 15.86 9.37
C ASP A 3 -7.66 14.94 9.59
N GLU A 4 -7.89 13.78 10.21
CA GLU A 4 -6.98 12.65 10.13
C GLU A 4 -6.92 12.25 8.65
N ILE A 5 -6.02 12.89 7.91
CA ILE A 5 -5.45 12.32 6.71
C ILE A 5 -4.73 11.06 7.20
N ASN A 6 -5.50 9.98 7.31
CA ASN A 6 -5.01 8.64 7.53
C ASN A 6 -4.22 8.29 6.28
N MET A 7 -2.97 8.76 6.23
CA MET A 7 -1.98 8.31 5.29
C MET A 7 -1.67 6.88 5.69
N HIS A 8 -2.55 5.97 5.25
CA HIS A 8 -2.34 4.54 5.36
C HIS A 8 -1.18 4.19 4.42
N VAL A 9 0.04 4.46 4.87
CA VAL A 9 1.21 3.73 4.38
C VAL A 9 0.99 2.31 4.90
N PHE A 10 0.29 1.49 4.10
CA PHE A 10 0.06 0.08 4.42
C PHE A 10 1.39 -0.66 4.29
N ASN A 11 2.19 -0.59 5.35
CA ASN A 11 3.29 -1.49 5.59
C ASN A 11 2.86 -2.51 6.66
N TRP A 12 1.74 -3.21 6.40
CA TRP A 12 1.34 -4.40 7.16
C TRP A 12 0.19 -5.17 6.48
N MET A 13 0.44 -5.72 5.29
CA MET A 13 -0.05 -7.07 5.02
C MET A 13 1.22 -7.90 4.92
N SER A 14 1.39 -8.87 5.80
CA SER A 14 2.59 -9.69 5.99
C SER A 14 3.12 -10.41 4.73
N GLY A 15 2.50 -10.22 3.55
CA GLY A 15 2.91 -10.76 2.25
C GLY A 15 3.36 -9.73 1.20
N SER A 16 3.29 -8.41 1.44
CA SER A 16 3.78 -7.42 0.47
C SER A 16 5.19 -6.94 0.82
N HIS A 17 6.14 -7.06 -0.12
CA HIS A 17 7.50 -6.55 0.03
C HIS A 17 7.62 -5.04 -0.25
N ARG A 18 6.53 -4.37 -0.65
CA ARG A 18 6.53 -2.96 -1.07
C ARG A 18 5.43 -2.18 -0.37
N SER A 19 5.71 -0.90 -0.15
CA SER A 19 4.74 0.06 0.37
C SER A 19 3.98 0.72 -0.78
N TYR A 20 2.68 0.94 -0.59
CA TYR A 20 1.80 1.51 -1.61
C TYR A 20 1.02 2.71 -1.07
N ILE A 21 0.64 3.61 -1.97
CA ILE A 21 -0.26 4.75 -1.73
C ILE A 21 -1.41 4.70 -2.75
N GLU A 22 -2.62 5.08 -2.35
CA GLU A 22 -3.72 5.19 -3.28
C GLU A 22 -3.45 6.30 -4.31
N ARG A 23 -3.71 6.03 -5.59
CA ARG A 23 -3.44 6.97 -6.68
C ARG A 23 -4.19 8.29 -6.53
N ASP A 24 -5.44 8.24 -6.07
CA ASP A 24 -6.22 9.46 -5.89
C ASP A 24 -5.74 10.26 -4.68
N LEU A 25 -5.30 9.58 -3.61
CA LEU A 25 -4.64 10.23 -2.48
C LEU A 25 -3.32 10.89 -2.88
N SER A 26 -2.50 10.27 -3.73
CA SER A 26 -1.24 10.90 -4.17
C SER A 26 -1.49 12.18 -4.97
N ARG A 27 -2.59 12.24 -5.72
CA ARG A 27 -3.04 13.44 -6.45
C ARG A 27 -3.59 14.51 -5.52
N GLU A 28 -4.40 14.12 -4.53
CA GLU A 28 -4.95 15.03 -3.51
C GLU A 28 -3.83 15.71 -2.71
N LEU A 29 -2.83 14.93 -2.30
CA LEU A 29 -1.62 15.41 -1.62
C LEU A 29 -0.63 16.13 -2.55
N ARG A 30 -0.92 16.18 -3.86
CA ARG A 30 -0.09 16.81 -4.90
C ARG A 30 1.36 16.32 -4.89
N LEU A 31 1.55 15.02 -4.63
CA LEU A 31 2.88 14.43 -4.61
C LEU A 31 3.48 14.46 -6.02
N LEU A 32 4.77 14.80 -6.10
CA LEU A 32 5.53 14.74 -7.34
C LEU A 32 6.12 13.34 -7.49
N PRO A 33 5.87 12.65 -8.62
CA PRO A 33 6.47 11.33 -8.85
C PRO A 33 8.00 11.44 -8.87
N SER A 34 8.67 10.59 -8.10
CA SER A 34 10.13 10.41 -8.14
C SER A 34 10.56 9.41 -9.21
N GLY A 35 9.62 8.67 -9.80
CA GLY A 35 9.86 7.85 -10.98
C GLY A 35 8.70 6.91 -11.28
N LYS A 36 8.99 5.87 -12.06
CA LYS A 36 8.06 4.80 -12.41
C LYS A 36 8.69 3.43 -12.19
N GLU A 37 7.87 2.44 -11.87
CA GLU A 37 8.24 1.03 -11.82
C GLU A 37 7.20 0.20 -12.56
N THR A 38 7.66 -0.76 -13.36
CA THR A 38 6.79 -1.75 -13.98
C THR A 38 7.00 -3.08 -13.25
N LEU A 39 5.93 -3.67 -12.73
CA LEU A 39 6.01 -4.92 -11.97
C LEU A 39 4.75 -5.77 -12.08
N SER A 40 4.92 -7.07 -11.85
CA SER A 40 3.85 -8.03 -11.51
C SER A 40 3.99 -8.45 -10.05
N GLN A 41 2.87 -8.78 -9.40
CA GLN A 41 2.82 -9.25 -8.02
C GLN A 41 2.55 -10.75 -7.98
N GLY A 42 3.38 -11.50 -7.24
CA GLY A 42 3.11 -12.89 -6.93
C GLY A 42 1.95 -13.03 -5.95
N LEU A 43 1.05 -13.97 -6.22
CA LEU A 43 -0.09 -14.32 -5.39
C LEU A 43 0.08 -15.73 -4.83
N PHE A 44 -0.56 -16.00 -3.70
CA PHE A 44 -0.64 -17.37 -3.17
C PHE A 44 -1.25 -18.31 -4.21
N GLY A 45 -0.75 -19.56 -4.25
CA GLY A 45 -1.13 -20.53 -5.27
C GLY A 45 -0.34 -20.42 -6.59
N GLY A 46 0.75 -19.65 -6.62
CA GLY A 46 1.66 -19.57 -7.78
C GLY A 46 1.18 -18.67 -8.91
N ASN A 47 0.04 -17.99 -8.73
CA ASN A 47 -0.47 -17.02 -9.69
C ASN A 47 0.30 -15.70 -9.62
N GLN A 48 0.23 -14.89 -10.68
CA GLN A 48 0.78 -13.54 -10.70
C GLN A 48 -0.24 -12.57 -11.27
N THR A 49 -0.19 -11.31 -10.82
CA THR A 49 -0.95 -10.23 -11.46
C THR A 49 -0.34 -9.93 -12.83
N PRO A 50 -1.12 -9.36 -13.76
CA PRO A 50 -0.56 -8.73 -14.95
C PRO A 50 0.49 -7.69 -14.55
N GLU A 51 1.49 -7.52 -15.42
CA GLU A 51 2.47 -6.46 -15.30
C GLU A 51 1.78 -5.09 -15.44
N ALA A 52 2.08 -4.17 -14.52
CA ALA A 52 1.51 -2.84 -14.51
C ALA A 52 2.59 -1.79 -14.18
N GLU A 53 2.44 -0.59 -14.76
CA GLU A 53 3.26 0.57 -14.43
C GLU A 53 2.66 1.31 -13.22
N HIS A 54 3.54 1.66 -12.29
CA HIS A 54 3.24 2.38 -11.06
C HIS A 54 4.11 3.62 -10.95
N TYR A 55 3.54 4.76 -10.58
CA TYR A 55 4.31 5.91 -10.16
C TYR A 55 4.91 5.65 -8.79
N ARG A 56 6.19 5.95 -8.66
CA ARG A 56 6.92 5.93 -7.39
C ARG A 56 6.99 7.34 -6.82
N TYR A 57 6.82 7.44 -5.51
CA TYR A 57 6.93 8.67 -4.75
C TYR A 57 7.88 8.45 -3.58
N THR A 58 8.64 9.49 -3.25
CA THR A 58 9.43 9.53 -2.03
C THR A 58 8.70 10.44 -1.04
N ILE A 59 8.27 9.89 0.09
CA ILE A 59 7.54 10.62 1.12
C ILE A 59 8.30 10.58 2.45
N ASN A 60 8.13 11.62 3.27
CA ASN A 60 8.56 11.59 4.66
C ASN A 60 7.40 11.10 5.52
N VAL A 61 7.64 10.03 6.28
CA VAL A 61 6.73 9.55 7.33
C VAL A 61 7.26 10.05 8.64
N GLU A 62 6.45 10.83 9.36
CA GLU A 62 6.83 11.44 10.63
C GLU A 62 5.91 10.98 11.74
N ARG A 63 6.49 10.82 12.94
CA ARG A 63 5.68 10.67 14.14
C ARG A 63 4.97 11.99 14.43
N ILE A 64 3.76 11.94 14.98
CA ILE A 64 2.96 13.15 15.26
C ILE A 64 3.72 14.14 16.16
N ASP A 65 4.48 13.64 17.13
CA ASP A 65 5.33 14.46 18.01
C ASP A 65 6.66 14.92 17.37
N ARG A 66 6.87 14.62 16.09
CA ARG A 66 8.05 14.95 15.26
C ARG A 66 9.39 14.45 15.76
N LYS A 67 9.42 13.56 16.76
CA LYS A 67 10.68 13.02 17.29
C LYS A 67 11.30 11.91 16.42
N PHE A 68 10.58 11.48 15.39
CA PHE A 68 11.05 10.51 14.41
C PHE A 68 10.51 10.89 13.03
N SER A 69 11.38 10.79 12.02
CA SER A 69 11.06 11.00 10.61
C SER A 69 11.92 10.05 9.78
N CYS A 70 11.33 9.42 8.77
CA CYS A 70 12.06 8.63 7.80
C CYS A 70 11.50 8.80 6.39
N GLN A 71 12.37 8.70 5.39
CA GLN A 71 11.96 8.64 4.00
C GLN A 71 11.53 7.23 3.63
N VAL A 72 10.40 7.14 2.93
CA VAL A 72 9.86 5.88 2.41
C VAL A 72 9.56 6.05 0.93
N SER A 73 9.91 5.03 0.15
CA SER A 73 9.50 4.91 -1.25
C SER A 73 8.18 4.16 -1.33
N VAL A 74 7.17 4.75 -1.97
CA VAL A 74 5.84 4.16 -2.13
C VAL A 74 5.44 4.13 -3.61
N LEU A 75 4.72 3.09 -4.01
CA LEU A 75 4.15 2.96 -5.35
C LEU A 75 2.66 3.30 -5.36
N ASP A 76 2.16 3.97 -6.40
CA ASP A 76 0.71 4.15 -6.51
C ASP A 76 -0.02 2.88 -6.89
N GLN A 77 -1.23 2.74 -6.39
CA GLN A 77 -2.17 1.72 -6.85
C GLN A 77 -3.58 2.31 -6.86
N PRO A 78 -4.46 1.92 -7.82
CA PRO A 78 -5.83 2.41 -7.84
C PRO A 78 -6.61 2.10 -6.56
N LYS A 79 -6.26 0.98 -5.90
CA LYS A 79 -6.91 0.51 -4.68
C LYS A 79 -5.93 -0.35 -3.89
N ILE A 80 -5.70 -0.05 -2.62
CA ILE A 80 -4.75 -0.81 -1.79
C ILE A 80 -5.33 -2.14 -1.33
N CYS A 81 -6.53 -2.11 -0.74
CA CYS A 81 -7.21 -3.30 -0.26
C CYS A 81 -8.63 -3.35 -0.81
N THR A 82 -9.06 -4.53 -1.25
CA THR A 82 -10.46 -4.84 -1.50
C THR A 82 -11.10 -5.37 -0.23
N THR A 83 -12.43 -5.41 -0.20
CA THR A 83 -13.16 -6.01 0.91
C THR A 83 -12.72 -7.46 1.05
N LEU A 84 -12.12 -7.82 2.18
CA LEU A 84 -11.78 -9.20 2.48
C LEU A 84 -13.08 -10.00 2.63
N PRO A 85 -13.29 -11.06 1.83
CA PRO A 85 -14.47 -11.88 1.97
C PRO A 85 -14.47 -12.52 3.37
N ARG A 86 -15.60 -12.46 4.06
CA ARG A 86 -15.74 -13.13 5.36
C ARG A 86 -15.65 -14.63 5.15
N VAL A 87 -14.62 -15.27 5.71
CA VAL A 87 -14.53 -16.72 5.79
C VAL A 87 -15.64 -17.20 6.74
N ARG A 88 -16.66 -17.84 6.19
CA ARG A 88 -17.80 -18.38 6.97
C ARG A 88 -17.49 -19.76 7.55
N ASP A 89 -16.56 -20.47 6.93
CA ASP A 89 -16.15 -21.81 7.36
C ASP A 89 -15.00 -21.74 8.35
N LYS A 90 -15.29 -22.08 9.61
CA LYS A 90 -14.30 -22.06 10.69
C LYS A 90 -13.20 -23.10 10.50
N HIS A 91 -13.43 -24.17 9.72
CA HIS A 91 -12.40 -25.16 9.45
C HIS A 91 -11.25 -24.61 8.60
N LEU A 92 -11.53 -23.68 7.68
CA LEU A 92 -10.50 -23.04 6.83
C LEU A 92 -9.58 -22.10 7.61
N LEU A 93 -9.95 -21.68 8.82
CA LEU A 93 -9.12 -20.82 9.67
C LEU A 93 -8.15 -21.62 10.55
N ALA A 94 -8.34 -22.94 10.66
CA ALA A 94 -7.50 -23.80 11.52
C ALA A 94 -6.20 -24.24 10.83
N GLU A 95 -6.06 -24.01 9.53
CA GLU A 95 -4.91 -24.43 8.70
C GLU A 95 -4.06 -23.24 8.20
N ILE A 96 -4.36 -22.02 8.66
CA ILE A 96 -3.59 -20.78 8.38
C ILE A 96 -2.77 -20.43 9.61
#